data_AF-A0A1L7I2W4-F1
#
_entry.id   AF-A0A1L7I2W4-F1
#
_cell.length_a   1.000
_cell.length_b   1.000
_cell.length_c   1.000
_cell.angle_alpha   90.00
_cell.angle_beta   90.00
_cell.angle_gamma   90.00
#
_symmetry.space_group_name_H-M   'P 1'
#
loop_
_entity.id
_entity.type
_entity.pdbx_description
1 polymer ?
#
loop_
_entity_poly.entity_id
_entity_poly.type
_entity_poly.pdbx_seq_one_letter_code
_entity_poly.pdbx_strand_id
1 'polypeptide(L)'
;MAIFFHFSAIAQDGIKGRVVSLEDPTGIENLNILNLSSGKGTSSDREGYFQIPALSGDTILFSSVQHVNRKIVVSEAMLKKGSFGEILLDEEINELAEVLVDDIELSGFLQSDINKISVKEVERKNQMQQILSDVVKKDRELNPYKKRNSMGGLDLKKVAGVVAEALEKKQIGTPLISDPKELRARGLEMAGMAYFRKSLGLNTNEVTNFLFFCQKNPIFKKLVNDDNAFALLEYFDSQIDKFREWRGTEFNNSDSLRKEVDSI
;
A
#
# COMPACT_ATOMS: atom_id res chain seq x y z
N MET A 1 -44.70 -28.69 24.38
CA MET A 1 -45.30 -27.35 24.24
C MET A 1 -44.23 -26.45 23.63
N ALA A 2 -44.26 -26.24 22.31
CA ALA A 2 -43.29 -25.39 21.63
C ALA A 2 -43.79 -23.94 21.69
N ILE A 3 -43.00 -23.07 22.31
CA ILE A 3 -43.31 -21.64 22.43
C ILE A 3 -42.76 -20.96 21.19
N PHE A 4 -43.65 -20.54 20.28
CA PHE A 4 -43.31 -19.70 19.14
C PHE A 4 -43.31 -18.24 19.59
N PHE A 5 -42.12 -17.65 19.71
CA PHE A 5 -41.98 -16.20 19.86
C PHE A 5 -42.28 -15.53 18.52
N HIS A 6 -43.45 -14.91 18.41
CA HIS A 6 -43.77 -13.99 17.32
C HIS A 6 -43.17 -12.62 17.65
N PHE A 7 -42.12 -12.25 16.93
CA PHE A 7 -41.54 -10.90 17.02
C PHE A 7 -42.25 -10.01 15.99
N SER A 8 -43.31 -9.31 16.41
CA SER A 8 -43.90 -8.25 15.60
C SER A 8 -43.10 -6.96 15.84
N ALA A 9 -42.26 -6.60 14.88
CA ALA A 9 -41.60 -5.30 14.88
C ALA A 9 -42.63 -4.19 14.56
N ILE A 10 -42.79 -3.24 15.48
CA ILE A 10 -43.59 -2.02 15.27
C ILE A 10 -42.79 -1.11 14.33
N ALA A 11 -43.30 -0.89 13.12
CA ALA A 11 -42.72 0.05 12.16
C ALA A 11 -42.97 1.50 12.63
N GLN A 12 -41.90 2.25 12.88
CA GLN A 12 -41.97 3.70 13.13
C GLN A 12 -42.23 4.43 11.81
N ASP A 13 -43.11 5.43 11.85
CA ASP A 13 -43.58 6.22 10.70
C ASP A 13 -42.43 7.04 10.09
N GLY A 14 -41.71 6.45 9.12
CA GLY A 14 -40.60 7.08 8.40
C GLY A 14 -40.95 7.43 6.95
N ILE A 15 -40.18 8.31 6.33
CA ILE A 15 -40.30 8.66 4.92
C ILE A 15 -39.72 7.52 4.04
N LYS A 16 -40.43 7.16 2.97
CA LYS A 16 -40.08 6.04 2.09
C LYS A 16 -39.37 6.50 0.83
N GLY A 17 -38.51 5.66 0.26
CA GLY A 17 -37.91 5.93 -1.05
C GLY A 17 -37.45 4.65 -1.71
N ARG A 18 -36.97 4.80 -2.95
CA ARG A 18 -36.34 3.71 -3.70
C ARG A 18 -35.01 4.19 -4.28
N VAL A 19 -33.98 3.38 -4.17
CA VAL A 19 -32.65 3.65 -4.73
C VAL A 19 -32.38 2.76 -5.92
N VAL A 20 -31.92 3.37 -7.02
CA VAL A 20 -31.64 2.71 -8.32
C VAL A 20 -30.34 3.27 -8.89
N SER A 21 -29.66 2.54 -9.77
CA SER A 21 -28.58 3.06 -10.62
C SER A 21 -28.93 2.89 -12.10
N LEU A 22 -28.11 3.43 -12.99
CA LEU A 22 -28.29 3.25 -14.44
C LEU A 22 -28.02 1.80 -14.89
N GLU A 23 -27.08 1.11 -14.24
CA GLU A 23 -26.70 -0.27 -14.52
C GLU A 23 -27.60 -1.28 -13.77
N ASP A 24 -28.10 -0.91 -12.59
CA ASP A 24 -29.08 -1.69 -11.82
C ASP A 24 -30.42 -0.92 -11.67
N PRO A 25 -31.27 -0.96 -12.71
CA PRO A 25 -32.61 -0.38 -12.67
C PRO A 25 -33.59 -1.19 -11.81
N THR A 26 -33.19 -2.38 -11.34
CA THR A 26 -34.05 -3.25 -10.51
C THR A 26 -34.06 -2.82 -9.04
N GLY A 27 -33.04 -2.10 -8.61
CA GLY A 27 -32.95 -1.46 -7.30
C GLY A 27 -31.73 -1.93 -6.54
N ILE A 28 -31.12 -1.03 -5.78
CA ILE A 28 -29.85 -1.31 -5.10
C ILE A 28 -30.12 -1.93 -3.72
N GLU A 29 -29.74 -3.19 -3.52
CA GLU A 29 -29.84 -3.88 -2.22
C GLU A 29 -28.75 -3.46 -1.23
N ASN A 30 -29.05 -3.46 0.08
CA ASN A 30 -28.09 -3.27 1.17
C ASN A 30 -27.32 -1.94 1.14
N LEU A 31 -27.93 -0.90 0.55
CA LEU A 31 -27.37 0.45 0.56
C LEU A 31 -27.42 1.02 1.98
N ASN A 32 -26.34 1.64 2.48
CA ASN A 32 -26.31 2.26 3.79
C ASN A 32 -26.90 3.68 3.73
N ILE A 33 -27.96 3.92 4.51
CA ILE A 33 -28.74 5.16 4.50
C ILE A 33 -28.75 5.75 5.91
N LEU A 34 -28.18 6.94 6.08
CA LEU A 34 -27.97 7.56 7.40
C LEU A 34 -28.52 8.98 7.43
N ASN A 35 -29.37 9.27 8.42
CA ASN A 35 -29.73 10.65 8.76
C ASN A 35 -28.59 11.26 9.60
N LEU A 36 -27.83 12.18 9.01
CA LEU A 36 -26.68 12.81 9.66
C LEU A 36 -27.09 13.74 10.81
N SER A 37 -28.30 14.29 10.78
CA SER A 37 -28.80 15.18 11.84
C SER A 37 -29.22 14.42 13.09
N SER A 38 -29.87 13.26 12.92
CA SER A 38 -30.40 12.47 14.05
C SER A 38 -29.58 11.23 14.40
N GLY A 39 -28.60 10.85 13.57
CA GLY A 39 -27.78 9.65 13.73
C GLY A 39 -28.50 8.33 13.47
N LYS A 40 -29.74 8.37 12.99
CA LYS A 40 -30.54 7.16 12.70
C LYS A 40 -30.24 6.64 11.30
N GLY A 41 -29.99 5.34 11.18
CA GLY A 41 -29.71 4.68 9.91
C GLY A 41 -30.69 3.56 9.55
N THR A 42 -30.73 3.20 8.28
CA THR A 42 -31.46 2.06 7.72
C THR A 42 -30.69 1.52 6.51
N SER A 43 -31.16 0.42 5.93
CA SER A 43 -30.65 -0.11 4.66
C SER A 43 -31.78 -0.32 3.66
N SER A 44 -31.44 -0.36 2.37
CA SER A 44 -32.39 -0.75 1.33
C SER A 44 -32.60 -2.26 1.26
N ASP A 45 -33.79 -2.68 0.84
CA ASP A 45 -34.13 -4.08 0.57
C ASP A 45 -33.73 -4.51 -0.86
N ARG A 46 -34.11 -5.74 -1.24
CA ARG A 46 -33.74 -6.37 -2.53
C ARG A 46 -34.31 -5.66 -3.76
N GLU A 47 -35.35 -4.84 -3.60
CA GLU A 47 -35.96 -4.06 -4.67
C GLU A 47 -35.54 -2.57 -4.60
N GLY A 48 -34.60 -2.24 -3.71
CA GLY A 48 -34.07 -0.91 -3.48
C GLY A 48 -34.95 -0.03 -2.60
N TYR A 49 -36.01 -0.55 -1.98
CA TYR A 49 -36.88 0.25 -1.12
C TYR A 49 -36.28 0.43 0.27
N PHE A 50 -36.51 1.60 0.84
CA PHE A 50 -36.10 1.91 2.21
C PHE A 50 -37.12 2.80 2.90
N GLN A 51 -37.05 2.81 4.24
CA GLN A 51 -37.82 3.72 5.09
C GLN A 51 -36.92 4.26 6.20
N ILE A 52 -36.88 5.58 6.36
CA ILE A 52 -36.04 6.25 7.37
C ILE A 52 -36.83 7.35 8.09
N PRO A 53 -36.75 7.46 9.43
CA PRO A 53 -37.32 8.61 10.14
C PRO A 53 -36.49 9.88 9.87
N ALA A 54 -37.15 10.95 9.44
CA ALA A 54 -36.51 12.23 9.15
C ALA A 54 -37.45 13.41 9.39
N LEU A 55 -36.89 14.57 9.72
CA LEU A 55 -37.57 15.86 9.88
C LEU A 55 -37.15 16.83 8.79
N SER A 56 -37.89 17.93 8.63
CA SER A 56 -37.55 18.92 7.59
C SER A 56 -36.23 19.58 7.94
N GLY A 57 -35.34 19.70 6.96
CA GLY A 57 -33.99 20.21 7.14
C GLY A 57 -32.96 19.16 7.50
N ASP A 58 -33.36 17.91 7.78
CA ASP A 58 -32.40 16.82 7.99
C ASP A 58 -31.62 16.50 6.72
N THR A 59 -30.36 16.08 6.87
CA THR A 59 -29.55 15.60 5.75
C THR A 59 -29.44 14.09 5.79
N ILE A 60 -29.89 13.43 4.73
CA ILE A 60 -29.79 11.98 4.55
C ILE A 60 -28.61 11.68 3.62
N LEU A 61 -27.70 10.83 4.09
CA LEU A 61 -26.57 10.28 3.35
C LEU A 61 -26.92 8.89 2.82
N PHE A 62 -26.73 8.70 1.53
CA PHE A 62 -26.83 7.45 0.80
C PHE A 62 -25.41 7.01 0.43
N SER A 63 -24.99 5.83 0.88
CA SER A 63 -23.60 5.35 0.75
C SER A 63 -23.51 3.86 0.48
N SER A 64 -22.56 3.46 -0.35
CA SER A 64 -22.16 2.06 -0.53
C SER A 64 -20.72 1.98 -1.04
N VAL A 65 -20.18 0.77 -1.11
CA VAL A 65 -18.81 0.55 -1.63
C VAL A 65 -18.71 0.75 -3.15
N GLN A 66 -19.84 0.65 -3.86
CA GLN A 66 -19.90 0.59 -5.33
C GLN A 66 -20.51 1.86 -5.95
N HIS A 67 -20.95 2.82 -5.14
CA HIS A 67 -21.69 4.00 -5.62
C HIS A 67 -21.18 5.27 -4.96
N VAL A 68 -21.20 6.36 -5.73
CA VAL A 68 -20.83 7.68 -5.26
C VAL A 68 -21.80 8.12 -4.16
N ASN A 69 -21.25 8.53 -3.01
CA ASN A 69 -22.03 9.00 -1.87
C ASN A 69 -22.93 10.19 -2.26
N ARG A 70 -24.23 10.09 -2.01
CA ARG A 70 -25.20 11.15 -2.29
C ARG A 70 -25.80 11.69 -1.00
N LYS A 71 -25.93 13.02 -0.89
CA LYS A 71 -26.60 13.69 0.23
C LYS A 71 -27.85 14.41 -0.25
N ILE A 72 -28.96 14.22 0.46
CA ILE A 72 -30.24 14.88 0.18
C ILE A 72 -30.74 15.57 1.44
N VAL A 73 -31.14 16.84 1.32
CA VAL A 73 -31.80 17.59 2.40
C VAL A 73 -33.31 17.36 2.33
N VAL A 74 -33.92 16.98 3.45
CA VAL A 74 -35.35 16.69 3.53
C VAL A 74 -36.17 17.97 3.45
N SER A 75 -36.92 18.13 2.37
CA SER A 75 -37.87 19.23 2.20
C SER A 75 -39.23 18.94 2.85
N GLU A 76 -39.97 19.99 3.21
CA GLU A 76 -41.35 19.83 3.69
C GLU A 76 -42.26 19.13 2.67
N ALA A 77 -42.02 19.34 1.37
CA ALA A 77 -42.77 18.69 0.30
C ALA A 77 -42.58 17.17 0.29
N MET A 78 -41.36 16.70 0.54
CA MET A 78 -41.05 15.26 0.63
C MET A 78 -41.75 14.62 1.84
N LEU A 79 -41.80 15.33 2.98
CA LEU A 79 -42.51 14.88 4.18
C LEU A 79 -44.02 14.84 3.95
N LYS A 80 -44.60 15.88 3.33
CA LYS A 80 -46.04 15.91 2.98
C LYS A 80 -46.42 14.78 2.03
N LYS A 81 -45.54 14.43 1.09
CA LYS A 81 -45.71 13.29 0.18
C LYS A 81 -45.44 11.94 0.86
N GLY A 82 -44.74 11.93 2.00
CA GLY A 82 -44.26 10.72 2.67
C GLY A 82 -43.23 9.96 1.84
N SER A 83 -42.60 10.59 0.84
CA SER A 83 -41.67 9.91 -0.06
C SER A 83 -40.58 10.78 -0.65
N PHE A 84 -39.37 10.20 -0.76
CA PHE A 84 -38.26 10.74 -1.56
C PHE A 84 -38.44 10.53 -3.07
N GLY A 85 -39.31 9.61 -3.49
CA GLY A 85 -39.36 9.12 -4.86
C GLY A 85 -38.20 8.15 -5.18
N GLU A 86 -37.82 8.10 -6.46
CA GLU A 86 -36.66 7.35 -6.91
C GLU A 86 -35.39 8.21 -6.83
N ILE A 87 -34.37 7.65 -6.20
CA ILE A 87 -33.05 8.27 -6.02
C ILE A 87 -32.09 7.50 -6.91
N LEU A 88 -31.60 8.17 -7.95
CA LEU A 88 -30.56 7.64 -8.81
C LEU A 88 -29.19 7.76 -8.12
N LEU A 89 -28.44 6.68 -8.00
CA LEU A 89 -27.04 6.70 -7.58
C LEU A 89 -26.14 6.46 -8.77
N ASP A 90 -25.11 7.29 -8.86
CA ASP A 90 -24.03 7.09 -9.83
C ASP A 90 -23.11 5.99 -9.30
N GLU A 91 -22.69 5.09 -10.18
CA GLU A 91 -21.70 4.09 -9.83
C GLU A 91 -20.36 4.77 -9.55
N GLU A 92 -19.71 4.35 -8.47
CA GLU A 92 -18.33 4.69 -8.22
C GLU A 92 -17.48 3.72 -9.03
N ILE A 93 -17.32 4.03 -10.32
CA ILE A 93 -16.34 3.35 -11.16
C ILE A 93 -14.98 3.76 -10.61
N ASN A 94 -14.41 2.92 -9.75
CA ASN A 94 -13.00 2.95 -9.46
C ASN A 94 -12.28 2.54 -10.75
N GLU A 95 -12.06 3.50 -11.65
CA GLU A 95 -11.00 3.37 -12.64
C GLU A 95 -9.69 3.38 -11.85
N LEU A 96 -9.30 2.20 -11.36
CA LEU A 96 -7.90 1.92 -11.16
C LEU A 96 -7.28 2.16 -12.54
N ALA A 97 -6.48 3.23 -12.68
CA ALA A 97 -5.63 3.38 -13.84
C ALA A 97 -5.02 2.00 -14.10
N GLU A 98 -5.22 1.46 -15.30
CA GLU A 98 -4.65 0.19 -15.69
C GLU A 98 -3.15 0.27 -15.40
N VAL A 99 -2.74 -0.29 -14.27
CA VAL A 99 -1.34 -0.58 -14.03
C VAL A 99 -1.16 -1.78 -14.92
N LEU A 100 -0.76 -1.51 -16.17
CA LEU A 100 0.17 -2.40 -16.84
C LEU A 100 1.25 -2.62 -15.79
N VAL A 101 1.18 -3.77 -15.12
CA VAL A 101 2.35 -4.34 -14.50
C VAL A 101 3.18 -4.75 -15.70
N ASP A 102 3.77 -3.74 -16.35
CA ASP A 102 5.01 -3.95 -17.05
C ASP A 102 5.87 -4.71 -16.04
N ASP A 103 6.56 -5.75 -16.50
CA ASP A 103 7.63 -6.39 -15.73
C ASP A 103 8.76 -5.35 -15.56
N ILE A 104 8.46 -4.27 -14.83
CA ILE A 104 9.38 -3.19 -14.52
C ILE A 104 10.31 -3.81 -13.50
N GLU A 105 11.44 -4.30 -14.00
CA GLU A 105 12.58 -4.61 -13.16
C GLU A 105 13.02 -3.31 -12.47
N LEU A 106 12.53 -3.12 -11.26
CA LEU A 106 12.98 -2.04 -10.40
C LEU A 106 14.49 -2.19 -10.22
N SER A 107 15.21 -1.09 -10.35
CA SER A 107 16.63 -1.06 -10.12
C SER A 107 16.94 -0.99 -8.63
N GLY A 108 16.02 -0.46 -7.82
CA GLY A 108 16.26 -0.07 -6.43
C GLY A 108 16.66 1.41 -6.28
N PHE A 109 16.55 2.19 -7.36
CA PHE A 109 16.73 3.64 -7.36
C PHE A 109 15.47 4.32 -7.85
N LEU A 110 14.83 5.07 -6.96
CA LEU A 110 13.57 5.73 -7.26
C LEU A 110 13.66 6.67 -8.48
N GLN A 111 14.80 7.35 -8.66
CA GLN A 111 15.03 8.26 -9.78
C GLN A 111 15.15 7.56 -11.13
N SER A 112 15.72 6.36 -11.18
CA SER A 112 15.85 5.58 -12.42
C SER A 112 14.56 4.81 -12.73
N ASP A 113 13.86 4.35 -11.69
CA ASP A 113 12.68 3.50 -11.84
C ASP A 113 11.44 4.30 -12.24
N ILE A 114 11.34 5.57 -11.89
CA ILE A 114 10.20 6.41 -12.26
C ILE A 114 10.08 6.64 -13.76
N ASN A 115 11.21 6.64 -14.48
CA ASN A 115 11.24 6.79 -15.93
C ASN A 115 10.74 5.55 -16.66
N LYS A 116 10.69 4.40 -15.96
CA LYS A 116 10.13 3.14 -16.48
C LYS A 116 8.61 3.09 -16.30
N ILE A 117 8.03 3.99 -15.51
CA ILE A 117 6.59 4.06 -15.31
C ILE A 117 5.99 4.88 -16.46
N SER A 118 5.15 4.25 -17.28
CA SER A 118 4.37 4.95 -18.28
C SER A 118 3.28 5.78 -17.56
N VAL A 119 3.35 7.11 -17.69
CA VAL A 119 2.40 8.01 -17.06
C VAL A 119 1.59 8.69 -18.15
N LYS A 120 0.32 8.34 -18.30
CA LYS A 120 -0.65 9.25 -18.91
C LYS A 120 -0.79 10.44 -17.95
N GLU A 121 -0.65 11.64 -18.51
CA GLU A 121 -0.78 12.97 -17.89
C GLU A 121 0.54 13.64 -17.42
N VAL A 122 0.94 14.64 -18.20
CA VAL A 122 2.21 15.39 -18.12
C VAL A 122 2.34 16.19 -16.81
N GLU A 123 1.22 16.67 -16.26
CA GLU A 123 1.22 17.48 -15.03
C GLU A 123 1.59 16.65 -13.80
N ARG A 124 1.10 15.41 -13.73
CA ARG A 124 1.44 14.45 -12.67
C ARG A 124 2.93 14.10 -12.69
N LYS A 125 3.52 13.97 -13.89
CA LYS A 125 4.95 13.71 -14.07
C LYS A 125 5.81 14.85 -13.50
N ASN A 126 5.43 16.11 -13.72
CA ASN A 126 6.18 17.27 -13.24
C ASN A 126 6.12 17.44 -11.73
N GLN A 127 4.94 17.28 -11.11
CA GLN A 127 4.80 17.32 -9.65
C GLN A 127 5.57 16.19 -8.97
N MET A 128 5.51 14.99 -9.55
CA MET A 128 6.25 13.84 -9.03
C MET A 128 7.76 14.06 -9.16
N GLN A 129 8.27 14.59 -10.28
CA GLN A 129 9.69 14.93 -10.45
C GLN A 129 10.20 15.93 -9.41
N GLN A 130 9.41 16.95 -9.05
CA GLN A 130 9.80 17.91 -8.00
C GLN A 130 9.91 17.23 -6.63
N ILE A 131 8.90 16.45 -6.23
CA ILE A 131 8.90 15.66 -4.99
C ILE A 131 10.10 14.70 -4.97
N LEU A 132 10.43 14.09 -6.11
CA LEU A 132 11.58 13.20 -6.22
C LEU A 132 12.90 13.92 -5.98
N SER A 133 13.05 15.15 -6.46
CA SER A 133 14.29 15.89 -6.26
C SER A 133 14.58 16.10 -4.78
N ASP A 134 13.53 16.31 -3.97
CA ASP A 134 13.63 16.46 -2.52
C ASP A 134 13.82 15.11 -1.80
N VAL A 135 13.13 14.06 -2.24
CA VAL A 135 13.31 12.70 -1.70
C VAL A 135 14.73 12.18 -1.96
N VAL A 136 15.28 12.40 -3.16
CA VAL A 136 16.65 12.00 -3.53
C VAL A 136 17.69 12.80 -2.74
N LYS A 137 17.50 14.12 -2.57
CA LYS A 137 18.37 14.93 -1.71
C LYS A 137 18.36 14.40 -0.28
N LYS A 138 17.18 14.12 0.27
CA LYS A 138 17.02 13.57 1.61
C LYS A 138 17.63 12.17 1.75
N ASP A 139 17.51 11.32 0.73
CA ASP A 139 18.15 9.99 0.72
C ASP A 139 19.69 10.12 0.77
N ARG A 140 20.26 11.05 0.01
CA ARG A 140 21.70 11.35 0.01
C ARG A 140 22.19 11.90 1.35
N GLU A 141 21.42 12.79 1.98
CA GLU A 141 21.73 13.33 3.31
C GLU A 141 21.71 12.26 4.40
N LEU A 142 20.70 11.39 4.35
CA LEU A 142 20.56 10.29 5.30
C LEU A 142 21.63 9.23 5.07
N ASN A 143 22.07 9.01 3.81
CA ASN A 143 23.00 7.95 3.41
C ASN A 143 24.28 8.48 2.74
N PRO A 144 25.14 9.22 3.45
CA PRO A 144 26.35 9.78 2.85
C PRO A 144 27.36 8.68 2.49
N TYR A 145 27.79 8.65 1.22
CA TYR A 145 28.81 7.72 0.71
C TYR A 145 30.14 7.86 1.47
N LYS A 146 30.61 6.76 2.07
CA LYS A 146 31.97 6.65 2.61
C LYS A 146 32.59 5.34 2.16
N LYS A 147 33.68 5.42 1.39
CA LYS A 147 34.55 4.26 1.12
C LYS A 147 35.24 3.84 2.43
N ARG A 148 35.23 2.54 2.74
CA ARG A 148 35.93 2.01 3.92
C ARG A 148 37.43 2.08 3.68
N ASN A 149 38.18 2.53 4.66
CA ASN A 149 39.63 2.43 4.72
C ASN A 149 40.05 0.96 4.92
N SER A 150 41.15 0.55 4.26
CA SER A 150 41.64 -0.84 4.10
C SER A 150 42.06 -1.59 5.39
N MET A 151 41.60 -1.17 6.56
CA MET A 151 42.06 -1.69 7.86
C MET A 151 40.91 -2.12 8.79
N GLY A 152 39.70 -2.31 8.26
CA GLY A 152 38.57 -2.85 9.01
C GLY A 152 38.00 -4.07 8.31
N GLY A 153 38.48 -5.27 8.64
CA GLY A 153 37.71 -6.49 8.43
C GLY A 153 36.62 -6.63 9.49
N LEU A 154 35.60 -7.44 9.23
CA LEU A 154 34.57 -7.81 10.20
C LEU A 154 35.17 -8.62 11.36
N ASP A 155 34.81 -8.28 12.60
CA ASP A 155 35.09 -9.14 13.77
C ASP A 155 33.92 -10.13 13.93
N LEU A 156 34.02 -11.27 13.23
CA LEU A 156 33.00 -12.34 13.17
C LEU A 156 32.56 -12.83 14.57
N LYS A 157 33.41 -12.68 15.59
CA LYS A 157 33.11 -13.08 16.97
C LYS A 157 32.06 -12.19 17.63
N LYS A 158 31.98 -10.91 17.26
CA LYS A 158 31.00 -9.96 17.79
C LYS A 158 29.62 -10.10 17.14
N VAL A 159 29.60 -10.58 15.89
CA VAL A 159 28.36 -10.77 15.12
C VAL A 159 27.64 -12.06 15.55
N ALA A 160 28.40 -13.11 15.89
CA ALA A 160 27.85 -14.41 16.29
C ALA A 160 26.78 -14.34 17.41
N GLY A 161 26.94 -13.44 18.39
CA GLY A 161 25.96 -13.27 19.48
C GLY A 161 24.62 -12.67 19.03
N VAL A 162 24.64 -11.70 18.10
CA VAL A 162 23.43 -11.06 17.55
C VAL A 162 22.67 -12.01 16.62
N VAL A 163 23.41 -12.88 15.94
CA VAL A 163 22.87 -13.89 15.02
C VAL A 163 22.23 -15.04 15.79
N ALA A 164 22.86 -15.50 16.87
CA ALA A 164 22.29 -16.53 17.74
C ALA A 164 20.93 -16.10 18.34
N GLU A 165 20.81 -14.83 18.76
CA GLU A 165 19.57 -14.26 19.30
C GLU A 165 18.44 -14.13 18.25
N ALA A 166 18.79 -13.91 16.98
CA ALA A 166 17.83 -13.89 15.87
C ALA A 166 17.38 -15.32 15.47
N LEU A 167 18.28 -16.31 15.55
CA LEU A 167 18.01 -17.71 15.19
C LEU A 167 17.18 -18.47 16.24
N GLU A 168 17.13 -18.02 17.49
CA GLU A 168 16.31 -18.65 18.54
C GLU A 168 14.79 -18.45 18.33
N LYS A 169 14.35 -17.57 17.43
CA LYS A 169 12.94 -17.38 17.12
C LYS A 169 12.48 -18.27 15.94
N LYS A 170 11.97 -19.45 16.32
CA LYS A 170 10.93 -20.25 15.64
C LYS A 170 11.35 -21.01 14.35
N GLN A 171 11.49 -22.33 14.50
CA GLN A 171 11.38 -23.30 13.41
C GLN A 171 9.90 -23.49 13.03
N ILE A 172 9.51 -23.02 11.85
CA ILE A 172 8.38 -23.55 11.09
C ILE A 172 8.97 -23.90 9.73
N GLY A 173 8.77 -25.14 9.27
CA GLY A 173 9.17 -25.54 7.91
C GLY A 173 8.48 -24.61 6.91
N THR A 174 9.24 -23.68 6.37
CA THR A 174 8.75 -22.71 5.41
C THR A 174 8.74 -23.34 4.02
N PRO A 175 7.62 -23.25 3.27
CA PRO A 175 7.61 -23.68 1.87
C PRO A 175 8.69 -22.92 1.08
N LEU A 176 9.19 -23.53 0.00
CA LEU A 176 10.21 -22.94 -0.86
C LEU A 176 9.80 -21.52 -1.29
N ILE A 177 10.50 -20.52 -0.76
CA ILE A 177 10.18 -19.12 -1.03
C ILE A 177 10.68 -18.80 -2.43
N SER A 178 9.77 -18.40 -3.30
CA SER A 178 10.07 -17.99 -4.67
C SER A 178 9.71 -16.53 -4.96
N ASP A 179 8.81 -15.95 -4.16
CA ASP A 179 8.46 -14.54 -4.29
C ASP A 179 9.65 -13.63 -3.92
N PRO A 180 10.06 -12.70 -4.79
CA PRO A 180 11.13 -11.74 -4.54
C PRO A 180 11.02 -10.96 -3.23
N LYS A 181 9.82 -10.51 -2.88
CA LYS A 181 9.58 -9.67 -1.70
C LYS A 181 9.70 -10.51 -0.43
N GLU A 182 9.16 -11.72 -0.44
CA GLU A 182 9.26 -12.68 0.65
C GLU A 182 10.70 -13.15 0.86
N LEU A 183 11.47 -13.38 -0.21
CA LEU A 183 12.91 -13.72 -0.12
C LEU A 183 13.72 -12.63 0.59
N ARG A 184 13.49 -11.36 0.28
CA ARG A 184 14.17 -10.24 0.96
C ARG A 184 13.72 -10.11 2.41
N ALA A 185 12.43 -10.27 2.69
CA ALA A 185 11.90 -10.22 4.05
C ALA A 185 12.51 -11.33 4.93
N ARG A 186 12.62 -12.55 4.39
CA ARG A 186 13.26 -13.67 5.07
C ARG A 186 14.75 -13.44 5.28
N GLY A 187 15.47 -12.94 4.26
CA GLY A 187 16.88 -12.60 4.40
C GLY A 187 17.14 -11.51 5.46
N LEU A 188 16.22 -10.54 5.60
CA LEU A 188 16.25 -9.55 6.67
C LEU A 188 16.01 -10.18 8.05
N GLU A 189 15.02 -11.07 8.16
CA GLU A 189 14.69 -11.78 9.40
C GLU A 189 15.88 -12.62 9.90
N MET A 190 16.47 -13.44 9.01
CA MET A 190 17.59 -14.32 9.32
C MET A 190 18.84 -13.58 9.79
N ALA A 191 19.14 -12.42 9.18
CA ALA A 191 20.30 -11.62 9.55
C ALA A 191 20.04 -10.66 10.71
N GLY A 192 18.77 -10.24 10.88
CA GLY A 192 18.36 -9.25 11.86
C GLY A 192 18.77 -7.81 11.49
N MET A 193 17.87 -6.86 11.73
CA MET A 193 18.10 -5.44 11.42
C MET A 193 19.38 -4.87 12.07
N ALA A 194 19.72 -5.36 13.26
CA ALA A 194 20.89 -4.93 14.00
C ALA A 194 22.21 -5.26 13.26
N TYR A 195 22.28 -6.37 12.53
CA TYR A 195 23.43 -6.73 11.72
C TYR A 195 23.69 -5.68 10.63
N PHE A 196 22.67 -5.35 9.83
CA PHE A 196 22.82 -4.38 8.76
C PHE A 196 23.25 -3.01 9.29
N ARG A 197 22.67 -2.57 10.42
CA ARG A 197 22.99 -1.26 11.01
C ARG A 197 24.37 -1.21 11.67
N LYS A 198 24.70 -2.20 12.50
CA LYS A 198 25.89 -2.18 13.34
C LYS A 198 27.12 -2.77 12.62
N SER A 199 26.93 -3.85 11.87
CA SER A 199 28.02 -4.57 11.22
C SER A 199 28.28 -4.04 9.81
N LEU A 200 27.23 -3.86 9.00
CA LEU A 200 27.37 -3.33 7.65
C LEU A 200 27.34 -1.80 7.58
N GLY A 201 26.93 -1.12 8.67
CA GLY A 201 26.85 0.34 8.71
C GLY A 201 25.81 0.92 7.76
N LEU A 202 24.76 0.16 7.44
CA LEU A 202 23.65 0.61 6.61
C LEU A 202 22.57 1.28 7.46
N ASN A 203 22.03 2.39 6.97
CA ASN A 203 20.82 2.97 7.56
C ASN A 203 19.58 2.16 7.18
N THR A 204 18.50 2.32 7.95
CA THR A 204 17.30 1.50 7.82
C THR A 204 16.69 1.52 6.41
N ASN A 205 16.67 2.69 5.79
CA ASN A 205 16.18 2.89 4.42
C ASN A 205 17.07 2.25 3.35
N GLU A 206 18.37 2.06 3.61
CA GLU A 206 19.29 1.40 2.65
C GLU A 206 19.30 -0.12 2.74
N VAL A 207 18.80 -0.69 3.84
CA VAL A 207 18.75 -2.16 4.01
C VAL A 207 17.89 -2.79 2.92
N THR A 208 16.75 -2.18 2.58
CA THR A 208 15.88 -2.66 1.50
C THR A 208 16.58 -2.64 0.14
N ASN A 209 17.30 -1.55 -0.17
CA ASN A 209 18.05 -1.40 -1.42
C ASN A 209 19.20 -2.41 -1.51
N PHE A 210 19.87 -2.65 -0.39
CA PHE A 210 20.93 -3.65 -0.30
C PHE A 210 20.41 -5.08 -0.51
N LEU A 211 19.28 -5.43 0.09
CA LEU A 211 18.64 -6.73 -0.10
C LEU A 211 18.14 -6.90 -1.55
N PHE A 212 17.67 -5.82 -2.17
CA PHE A 212 17.30 -5.80 -3.58
C PHE A 212 18.51 -6.09 -4.48
N PHE A 213 19.65 -5.46 -4.21
CA PHE A 213 20.91 -5.73 -4.91
C PHE A 213 21.35 -7.19 -4.74
N CYS A 214 21.31 -7.71 -3.52
CA CYS A 214 21.71 -9.08 -3.20
C CYS A 214 20.82 -10.13 -3.88
N GLN A 215 19.51 -9.90 -3.96
CA GLN A 215 18.56 -10.84 -4.53
C GLN A 215 18.77 -11.11 -6.02
N LYS A 216 19.44 -10.20 -6.76
CA LYS A 216 19.80 -10.41 -8.17
C LYS A 216 20.74 -11.60 -8.36
N ASN A 217 21.49 -11.98 -7.33
CA ASN A 217 22.34 -13.16 -7.39
C ASN A 217 21.54 -14.43 -7.01
N PRO A 218 21.50 -15.46 -7.87
CA PRO A 218 20.77 -16.71 -7.59
C PRO A 218 21.19 -17.40 -6.28
N ILE A 219 22.43 -17.19 -5.83
CA ILE A 219 22.94 -17.73 -4.56
C ILE A 219 22.11 -17.21 -3.38
N PHE A 220 21.59 -15.98 -3.43
CA PHE A 220 20.78 -15.40 -2.37
C PHE A 220 19.53 -16.26 -2.10
N LYS A 221 18.77 -16.62 -3.15
CA LYS A 221 17.58 -17.47 -3.04
C LYS A 221 17.92 -18.82 -2.40
N LYS A 222 19.05 -19.40 -2.78
CA LYS A 222 19.52 -20.68 -2.23
C LYS A 222 19.83 -20.54 -0.73
N LEU A 223 20.64 -19.55 -0.34
CA LEU A 223 21.05 -19.35 1.05
C LEU A 223 19.86 -19.07 1.98
N VAL A 224 18.85 -18.34 1.50
CA VAL A 224 17.62 -18.06 2.24
C VAL A 224 16.78 -19.33 2.40
N ASN A 225 16.60 -20.12 1.35
CA ASN A 225 15.80 -21.35 1.40
C ASN A 225 16.50 -22.50 2.14
N ASP A 226 17.83 -22.51 2.17
CA ASP A 226 18.63 -23.47 2.94
C ASP A 226 18.68 -23.11 4.45
N ASP A 227 18.01 -22.02 4.88
CA ASP A 227 18.00 -21.46 6.24
C ASP A 227 19.43 -21.26 6.84
N ASN A 228 20.44 -21.09 5.98
CA ASN A 228 21.83 -20.97 6.41
C ASN A 228 22.20 -19.51 6.71
N ALA A 229 21.82 -19.04 7.89
CA ALA A 229 22.05 -17.66 8.30
C ALA A 229 23.53 -17.26 8.31
N PHE A 230 24.45 -18.14 8.73
CA PHE A 230 25.89 -17.82 8.72
C PHE A 230 26.42 -17.58 7.31
N ALA A 231 26.15 -18.49 6.36
CA ALA A 231 26.56 -18.32 4.98
C ALA A 231 25.87 -17.12 4.31
N LEU A 232 24.62 -16.81 4.69
CA LEU A 232 23.92 -15.62 4.24
C LEU A 232 24.59 -14.33 4.71
N LEU A 233 25.08 -14.29 5.95
CA LEU A 233 25.81 -13.13 6.48
C LEU A 233 27.17 -12.93 5.82
N GLU A 234 27.93 -14.02 5.61
CA GLU A 234 29.19 -13.96 4.85
C GLU A 234 28.94 -13.48 3.42
N TYR A 235 27.88 -13.97 2.80
CA TYR A 235 27.45 -13.49 1.50
C TYR A 235 27.15 -11.98 1.55
N PHE A 236 26.36 -11.50 2.50
CA PHE A 236 26.09 -10.06 2.65
C PHE A 236 27.37 -9.24 2.88
N ASP A 237 28.28 -9.70 3.73
CA ASP A 237 29.56 -9.01 3.96
C ASP A 237 30.38 -8.90 2.67
N SER A 238 30.41 -9.97 1.87
CA SER A 238 31.10 -9.95 0.57
C SER A 238 30.47 -9.02 -0.48
N GLN A 239 29.18 -8.70 -0.34
CA GLN A 239 28.44 -7.86 -1.29
C GLN A 239 28.45 -6.37 -0.92
N ILE A 240 28.72 -5.99 0.33
CA ILE A 240 28.49 -4.62 0.81
C ILE A 240 29.30 -3.56 0.05
N ASP A 241 30.54 -3.86 -0.30
CA ASP A 241 31.39 -2.91 -1.01
C ASP A 241 30.98 -2.77 -2.49
N LYS A 242 30.58 -3.89 -3.12
CA LYS A 242 30.01 -3.88 -4.48
C LYS A 242 28.71 -3.08 -4.53
N PHE A 243 27.85 -3.25 -3.52
CA PHE A 243 26.62 -2.48 -3.39
C PHE A 243 26.91 -0.98 -3.26
N ARG A 244 27.86 -0.59 -2.42
CA ARG A 244 28.23 0.83 -2.24
C ARG A 244 28.79 1.45 -3.51
N GLU A 245 29.63 0.70 -4.24
CA GLU A 245 30.17 1.14 -5.52
C GLU A 245 29.06 1.30 -6.55
N TRP A 246 28.19 0.29 -6.69
CA TRP A 246 27.03 0.33 -7.57
C TRP A 246 26.06 1.47 -7.22
N ARG A 247 25.82 1.74 -5.92
CA ARG A 247 25.07 2.91 -5.46
C ARG A 247 25.74 4.19 -5.95
N GLY A 248 27.04 4.37 -5.70
CA GLY A 248 27.78 5.57 -6.10
C GLY A 248 27.79 5.85 -7.61
N THR A 249 27.93 4.81 -8.45
CA THR A 249 27.95 4.97 -9.91
C THR A 249 26.61 5.41 -10.47
N GLU A 250 25.51 4.85 -9.96
CA GLU A 250 24.15 5.19 -10.42
C GLU A 250 23.75 6.62 -10.05
N PHE A 251 24.14 7.11 -8.87
CA PHE A 251 23.94 8.52 -8.53
C PHE A 251 24.70 9.47 -9.46
N ASN A 252 25.94 9.12 -9.82
CA ASN A 252 26.74 9.96 -10.73
C ASN A 252 26.19 9.94 -12.17
N ASN A 253 25.69 8.80 -12.65
CA ASN A 253 25.06 8.70 -13.97
C ASN A 253 23.69 9.41 -14.03
N SER A 254 22.98 9.51 -12.89
CA SER A 254 21.73 10.28 -12.82
C SER A 254 21.93 11.80 -12.97
N ASP A 255 23.11 12.31 -12.60
CA ASP A 255 23.48 13.73 -12.77
C ASP A 255 23.84 14.07 -14.24
N SER A 256 24.35 13.11 -15.03
CA SER A 256 24.55 13.30 -16.47
C SER A 256 23.24 13.36 -17.25
N LEU A 257 22.24 12.56 -16.87
CA LEU A 257 20.92 12.57 -17.53
C LEU A 257 20.13 13.86 -17.26
N ARG A 258 20.33 14.51 -16.11
CA ARG A 258 19.75 15.85 -15.83
C ARG A 258 20.31 16.93 -16.76
N LYS A 259 21.61 16.89 -17.08
CA LYS A 259 22.24 17.89 -17.94
C LYS A 259 21.75 17.83 -19.40
N GLU A 260 21.34 16.67 -19.88
CA GLU A 260 20.74 16.52 -21.23
C GLU A 260 19.29 17.03 -21.28
N VAL A 261 18.53 16.89 -20.19
CA VAL A 261 17.14 17.39 -20.13
C VAL A 261 17.10 18.90 -19.96
N ASP A 262 18.06 19.49 -19.24
CA ASP A 262 18.16 20.95 -19.07
C ASP A 262 18.74 21.67 -20.32
N SER A 263 19.19 20.93 -21.35
CA SER A 263 19.73 21.49 -22.61
C SER A 263 18.77 21.41 -23.80
N ILE A 264 17.50 21.04 -23.58
CA ILE A 264 16.41 21.02 -24.56
C ILE A 264 15.41 22.11 -24.20
#